data_AF-K1TSL3-F1
#
_entry.id   AF-K1TSL3-F1
#
_cell.length_a   1.000
_cell.length_b   1.000
_cell.length_c   1.000
_cell.angle_alpha   90.00
_cell.angle_beta   90.00
_cell.angle_gamma   90.00
#
_symmetry.space_group_name_H-M   'P 1'
#
loop_
_entity.id
_entity.type
_entity.pdbx_description
1 polymer ?
#
loop_
_entity_poly.entity_id
_entity_poly.type
_entity_poly.pdbx_seq_one_letter_code
_entity_poly.pdbx_strand_id
1 'polypeptide(L)'
;AMIAGVSLFIGVTSCSQTNPRQKDQTTVPAEFTISKEKLMDKIKGGWAGQTIGCTYGGPTEFKYNGTMIQEYVPIVWPDGYIKWWYENVPGLYDDVYMDLTFVDVFDRLGLDAPVDSFAMAFATAGYTLWHANQSARYNILQGIMPPASGHWLNNPHADDLDYQIEADYVRTDVAGYAEYGFRDF
;
A
#
# COMPACT_ATOMS: atom_id res chain seq x y z
N ALA A 1 -0.93 -68.49 -50.39
CA ALA A 1 -0.18 -67.37 -50.98
C ALA A 1 -0.40 -66.15 -50.09
N MET A 2 0.73 -65.62 -49.61
CA MET A 2 1.01 -64.32 -48.98
C MET A 2 -0.06 -63.61 -48.13
N ILE A 3 0.24 -63.59 -46.83
CA ILE A 3 -0.24 -62.62 -45.84
C ILE A 3 0.36 -61.25 -46.19
N ALA A 4 -0.49 -60.26 -46.50
CA ALA A 4 -0.06 -58.88 -46.69
C ALA A 4 -0.42 -58.09 -45.42
N GLY A 5 0.58 -57.85 -44.58
CA GLY A 5 0.45 -57.01 -43.38
C GLY A 5 0.30 -55.55 -43.77
N VAL A 6 -0.78 -54.92 -43.32
CA VAL A 6 -0.97 -53.47 -43.40
C VAL A 6 -0.18 -52.84 -42.25
N SER A 7 0.95 -52.22 -42.57
CA SER A 7 1.74 -51.46 -41.60
C SER A 7 1.11 -50.09 -41.39
N LEU A 8 0.64 -49.84 -40.17
CA LEU A 8 0.12 -48.56 -39.70
C LEU A 8 1.30 -47.62 -39.40
N PHE A 9 1.59 -46.67 -40.29
CA PHE A 9 2.56 -45.60 -40.03
C PHE A 9 1.88 -44.47 -39.28
N ILE A 10 2.07 -44.41 -37.96
CA ILE A 10 1.72 -43.25 -37.13
C ILE A 10 2.88 -42.25 -37.24
N GLY A 11 2.73 -41.25 -38.09
CA GLY A 11 3.63 -40.10 -38.14
C GLY A 11 3.29 -39.11 -37.03
N VAL A 12 4.03 -39.15 -35.91
CA VAL A 12 3.93 -38.13 -34.87
C VAL A 12 4.91 -37.01 -35.23
N THR A 13 4.47 -36.03 -36.03
CA THR A 13 5.22 -34.78 -36.22
C THR A 13 4.94 -33.84 -35.05
N SER A 14 5.58 -34.12 -33.92
CA SER A 14 5.72 -33.15 -32.82
C SER A 14 6.95 -32.29 -33.08
N CYS A 15 6.73 -31.05 -33.51
CA CYS A 15 7.69 -29.96 -33.44
C CYS A 15 6.91 -28.63 -33.41
N SER A 16 6.25 -28.36 -32.29
CA SER A 16 5.91 -26.98 -31.94
C SER A 16 7.18 -26.37 -31.36
N GLN A 17 7.92 -25.60 -32.16
CA GLN A 17 8.95 -24.69 -31.65
C GLN A 17 8.23 -23.56 -30.92
N THR A 18 7.85 -23.78 -29.67
CA THR A 18 7.64 -22.69 -28.75
C THR A 18 9.01 -22.13 -28.41
N ASN A 19 9.34 -20.97 -28.99
CA ASN A 19 10.40 -20.13 -28.45
C ASN A 19 10.16 -20.02 -26.93
N PRO A 20 11.09 -20.45 -26.05
CA PRO A 20 10.97 -20.15 -24.65
C PRO A 20 10.96 -18.62 -24.55
N ARG A 21 9.82 -18.07 -24.16
CA ARG A 21 9.65 -16.67 -23.81
C ARG A 21 10.83 -16.34 -22.87
N GLN A 22 11.80 -15.57 -23.35
CA GLN A 22 12.82 -15.01 -22.48
C GLN A 22 12.05 -14.29 -21.38
N LYS A 23 12.11 -14.85 -20.17
CA LYS A 23 11.81 -14.06 -18.99
C LYS A 23 12.88 -12.99 -19.01
N ASP A 24 12.52 -11.79 -19.45
CA ASP A 24 13.27 -10.59 -19.09
C ASP A 24 13.24 -10.56 -17.56
N GLN A 25 14.28 -11.14 -16.96
CA GLN A 25 14.62 -10.87 -15.58
C GLN A 25 15.21 -9.46 -15.61
N THR A 26 14.34 -8.46 -15.60
CA THR A 26 14.73 -7.09 -15.30
C THR A 26 15.28 -7.10 -13.88
N THR A 27 16.61 -7.19 -13.79
CA THR A 27 17.32 -7.01 -12.53
C THR A 27 17.18 -5.54 -12.14
N VAL A 28 16.68 -5.29 -10.94
CA VAL A 28 16.63 -3.93 -10.40
C VAL A 28 18.09 -3.47 -10.27
N PRO A 29 18.49 -2.35 -10.90
CA PRO A 29 19.86 -1.89 -10.82
C PRO A 29 20.19 -1.48 -9.37
N ALA A 30 21.46 -1.68 -8.96
CA ALA A 30 21.91 -1.33 -7.61
C ALA A 30 21.83 0.19 -7.33
N GLU A 31 21.95 0.99 -8.38
CA GLU A 31 21.80 2.44 -8.34
C GLU A 31 20.86 2.88 -9.46
N PHE A 32 20.03 3.88 -9.16
CA PHE A 32 19.08 4.47 -10.11
C PHE A 32 19.17 5.99 -10.02
N THR A 33 19.37 6.64 -11.16
CA THR A 33 19.42 8.10 -11.24
C THR A 33 18.10 8.62 -11.81
N ILE A 34 17.49 9.57 -11.10
CA ILE A 34 16.26 10.25 -11.49
C ILE A 34 16.44 11.76 -11.30
N SER A 35 15.80 12.58 -12.15
CA SER A 35 15.82 14.03 -11.93
C SER A 35 14.91 14.40 -10.76
N LYS A 36 15.22 15.52 -10.07
CA LYS A 36 14.38 16.03 -8.97
C LYS A 36 12.93 16.19 -9.42
N GLU A 37 12.67 16.75 -10.60
CA GLU A 37 11.31 16.96 -11.11
C GLU A 37 10.55 15.64 -11.29
N LYS A 38 11.21 14.62 -11.83
CA LYS A 38 10.61 13.29 -11.98
C LYS A 38 10.38 12.62 -10.64
N LEU A 39 11.30 12.78 -9.69
CA LEU A 39 11.12 12.25 -8.33
C LEU A 39 9.91 12.91 -7.66
N MET A 40 9.78 14.24 -7.75
CA MET A 40 8.63 14.97 -7.19
C MET A 40 7.31 14.55 -7.83
N ASP A 41 7.28 14.34 -9.15
CA ASP A 41 6.10 13.81 -9.85
C ASP A 41 5.66 12.45 -9.31
N LYS A 42 6.62 11.55 -9.05
CA LYS A 42 6.33 10.23 -8.47
C LYS A 42 5.83 10.29 -7.04
N ILE A 43 6.42 11.15 -6.21
CA ILE A 43 5.99 11.33 -4.82
C ILE A 43 4.56 11.89 -4.78
N LYS A 44 4.29 12.96 -5.55
CA LYS A 44 2.94 13.54 -5.69
C LYS A 44 1.93 12.52 -6.22
N GLY A 45 2.34 11.71 -7.20
CA GLY A 45 1.54 10.62 -7.73
C GLY A 45 1.23 9.52 -6.70
N GLY A 46 2.17 9.24 -5.78
CA GLY A 46 1.96 8.31 -4.66
C GLY A 46 0.85 8.79 -3.74
N TRP A 47 0.99 10.01 -3.21
CA TRP A 47 0.00 10.64 -2.33
C TRP A 47 -1.39 10.77 -2.99
N ALA A 48 -1.42 11.20 -4.26
CA ALA A 48 -2.66 11.27 -5.03
C ALA A 48 -3.27 9.87 -5.23
N GLY A 49 -2.44 8.88 -5.52
CA GLY A 49 -2.86 7.49 -5.72
C GLY A 49 -3.50 6.88 -4.47
N GLN A 50 -2.88 7.07 -3.30
CA GLN A 50 -3.42 6.61 -2.02
C GLN A 50 -4.78 7.28 -1.73
N THR A 51 -4.86 8.61 -1.84
CA THR A 51 -6.10 9.38 -1.65
C THR A 51 -7.24 8.90 -2.57
N ILE A 52 -6.93 8.67 -3.85
CA ILE A 52 -7.88 8.13 -4.83
C ILE A 52 -8.27 6.70 -4.43
N GLY A 53 -7.31 5.88 -3.99
CA GLY A 53 -7.53 4.52 -3.50
C GLY A 53 -8.54 4.45 -2.35
N CYS A 54 -8.34 5.23 -1.29
CA CYS A 54 -9.27 5.32 -0.15
C CYS A 54 -10.69 5.71 -0.64
N THR A 55 -10.79 6.75 -1.47
CA THR A 55 -12.07 7.23 -2.02
C THR A 55 -12.76 6.18 -2.89
N TYR A 56 -11.98 5.45 -3.69
CA TYR A 56 -12.48 4.43 -4.61
C TYR A 56 -12.96 3.17 -3.85
N GLY A 57 -12.26 2.80 -2.78
CA GLY A 57 -12.59 1.66 -1.93
C GLY A 57 -13.78 1.91 -1.01
N GLY A 58 -13.91 3.11 -0.44
CA GLY A 58 -14.94 3.46 0.55
C GLY A 58 -16.38 3.04 0.22
N PRO A 59 -16.88 3.23 -1.03
CA PRO A 59 -18.23 2.78 -1.40
C PRO A 59 -18.44 1.27 -1.34
N THR A 60 -17.39 0.47 -1.29
CA THR A 60 -17.44 -1.00 -1.35
C THR A 60 -16.99 -1.68 -0.06
N GLU A 61 -16.41 -0.90 0.86
CA GLU A 61 -15.92 -1.37 2.15
C GLU A 61 -17.02 -2.12 2.92
N PHE A 62 -16.70 -3.34 3.35
CA PHE A 62 -17.60 -4.27 4.04
C PHE A 62 -18.92 -4.62 3.31
N LYS A 63 -19.04 -4.41 1.99
CA LYS A 63 -20.25 -4.76 1.22
C LYS A 63 -20.21 -6.12 0.52
N TYR A 64 -19.01 -6.63 0.25
CA TYR A 64 -18.79 -7.84 -0.54
C TYR A 64 -17.91 -8.87 0.19
N ASN A 65 -18.13 -9.06 1.49
CA ASN A 65 -17.33 -9.97 2.31
C ASN A 65 -17.39 -11.42 1.78
N GLY A 66 -16.23 -12.07 1.70
CA GLY A 66 -16.12 -13.46 1.25
C GLY A 66 -16.25 -13.67 -0.26
N THR A 67 -16.29 -12.60 -1.06
CA THR A 67 -16.32 -12.68 -2.53
C THR A 67 -15.56 -11.52 -3.17
N MET A 68 -15.24 -11.64 -4.46
CA MET A 68 -14.71 -10.53 -5.25
C MET A 68 -15.87 -9.70 -5.81
N ILE A 69 -15.66 -8.39 -5.91
CA ILE A 69 -16.57 -7.49 -6.65
C ILE A 69 -16.53 -7.89 -8.12
N GLN A 70 -17.70 -8.14 -8.71
CA GLN A 70 -17.81 -8.58 -10.10
C GLN A 70 -17.75 -7.38 -11.06
N GLU A 71 -17.26 -7.59 -12.28
CA GLU A 71 -17.06 -6.51 -13.29
C GLU A 71 -18.33 -5.72 -13.64
N TYR A 72 -19.50 -6.35 -13.49
CA TYR A 72 -20.78 -5.70 -13.78
C TYR A 72 -21.25 -4.74 -12.68
N VAL A 73 -20.54 -4.64 -11.55
CA VAL A 73 -20.86 -3.71 -10.47
C VAL A 73 -20.15 -2.38 -10.74
N PRO A 74 -20.87 -1.31 -11.11
CA PRO A 74 -20.23 -0.03 -11.36
C PRO A 74 -19.82 0.64 -10.04
N ILE A 75 -18.57 1.10 -9.96
CA ILE A 75 -18.12 2.03 -8.92
C ILE A 75 -18.29 3.44 -9.47
N VAL A 76 -19.25 4.17 -8.92
CA VAL A 76 -19.60 5.53 -9.39
C VAL A 76 -18.54 6.52 -8.92
N TRP A 77 -18.09 7.39 -9.82
CA TRP A 77 -17.10 8.44 -9.53
C TRP A 77 -17.61 9.80 -10.02
N PRO A 78 -18.45 10.49 -9.22
CA PRO A 78 -18.93 11.82 -9.57
C PRO A 78 -17.85 12.89 -9.41
N ASP A 79 -18.06 14.04 -10.03
CA ASP A 79 -17.18 15.19 -9.85
C ASP A 79 -17.14 15.62 -8.36
N GLY A 80 -15.95 15.84 -7.83
CA GLY A 80 -15.74 16.25 -6.44
C GLY A 80 -15.87 15.11 -5.42
N TYR A 81 -15.84 13.85 -5.82
CA TYR A 81 -16.10 12.73 -4.91
C TYR A 81 -15.15 12.63 -3.72
N ILE A 82 -13.84 12.85 -3.97
CA ILE A 82 -12.82 12.90 -2.93
C ILE A 82 -13.20 13.93 -1.87
N LYS A 83 -13.54 15.16 -2.31
CA LYS A 83 -13.95 16.24 -1.42
C LYS A 83 -15.20 15.86 -0.62
N TRP A 84 -16.20 15.26 -1.27
CA TRP A 84 -17.41 14.82 -0.58
C TRP A 84 -17.08 13.82 0.53
N TRP A 85 -16.28 12.80 0.25
CA TRP A 85 -15.87 11.81 1.26
C TRP A 85 -15.07 12.47 2.39
N TYR A 86 -14.16 13.38 2.06
CA TYR A 86 -13.35 14.09 3.05
C TYR A 86 -14.23 14.91 4.01
N GLU A 87 -15.22 15.62 3.48
CA GLU A 87 -16.11 16.48 4.28
C GLU A 87 -17.16 15.68 5.07
N ASN A 88 -17.63 14.54 4.55
CA ASN A 88 -18.77 13.81 5.13
C ASN A 88 -18.37 12.57 5.94
N VAL A 89 -17.27 11.91 5.58
CA VAL A 89 -16.77 10.71 6.25
C VAL A 89 -15.23 10.81 6.34
N PRO A 90 -14.69 11.77 7.10
CA PRO A 90 -13.26 12.02 7.16
C PRO A 90 -12.46 10.79 7.63
N GLY A 91 -13.06 9.93 8.44
CA GLY A 91 -12.44 8.69 8.93
C GLY A 91 -12.21 7.61 7.86
N LEU A 92 -12.56 7.85 6.59
CA LEU A 92 -12.15 7.01 5.45
C LEU A 92 -10.67 7.20 5.09
N TYR A 93 -10.07 8.32 5.50
CA TYR A 93 -8.70 8.67 5.14
C TYR A 93 -7.71 8.48 6.30
N ASP A 94 -8.04 7.62 7.27
CA ASP A 94 -7.11 7.32 8.36
C ASP A 94 -5.79 6.74 7.85
N ASP A 95 -5.83 5.95 6.77
CA ASP A 95 -4.66 5.50 6.01
C ASP A 95 -3.70 6.66 5.68
N VAL A 96 -4.24 7.78 5.21
CA VAL A 96 -3.46 8.96 4.78
C VAL A 96 -3.02 9.81 5.97
N TYR A 97 -3.90 9.99 6.96
CA TYR A 97 -3.59 10.80 8.14
C TYR A 97 -2.49 10.18 8.99
N MET A 98 -2.43 8.85 9.03
CA MET A 98 -1.36 8.08 9.65
C MET A 98 0.00 8.41 9.06
N ASP A 99 0.12 8.31 7.73
CA ASP A 99 1.35 8.63 7.02
C ASP A 99 1.79 10.08 7.25
N LEU A 100 0.85 11.04 7.14
CA LEU A 100 1.13 12.45 7.35
C LEU A 100 1.62 12.76 8.78
N THR A 101 1.13 12.01 9.78
CA THR A 101 1.60 12.15 11.17
C THR A 101 3.07 11.76 11.30
N PHE A 102 3.50 10.72 10.60
CA PHE A 102 4.88 10.25 10.65
C PHE A 102 5.80 11.18 9.85
N VAL A 103 5.33 11.68 8.70
CA VAL A 103 6.00 12.72 7.93
C VAL A 103 6.25 13.98 8.76
N ASP A 104 5.25 14.46 9.53
CA ASP A 104 5.44 15.60 10.44
C ASP A 104 6.55 15.34 11.47
N VAL A 105 6.58 14.14 12.06
CA VAL A 105 7.64 13.77 13.01
C VAL A 105 9.02 13.82 12.36
N PHE A 106 9.16 13.30 11.14
CA PHE A 106 10.42 13.36 10.40
C PHE A 106 10.81 14.80 10.02
N ASP A 107 9.86 15.65 9.62
CA ASP A 107 10.16 17.07 9.34
C ASP A 107 10.68 17.79 10.58
N ARG A 108 10.06 17.56 11.74
CA ARG A 108 10.43 18.25 12.97
C ARG A 108 11.71 17.70 13.62
N LEU A 109 11.93 16.39 13.58
CA LEU A 109 12.97 15.71 14.38
C LEU A 109 14.08 15.05 13.54
N GLY A 110 13.88 14.90 12.23
CA GLY A 110 14.82 14.22 11.33
C GLY A 110 14.61 12.71 11.25
N LEU A 111 15.37 12.04 10.37
CA LEU A 111 15.28 10.58 10.16
C LEU A 111 15.64 9.75 11.40
N ASP A 112 16.46 10.31 12.30
CA ASP A 112 16.86 9.67 13.55
C ASP A 112 15.87 9.95 14.70
N ALA A 113 14.64 10.40 14.37
CA ALA A 113 13.60 10.65 15.35
C ALA A 113 13.35 9.42 16.24
N PRO A 114 13.23 9.60 17.57
CA PRO A 114 13.05 8.48 18.46
C PRO A 114 11.63 7.91 18.33
N VAL A 115 11.50 6.59 18.49
CA VAL A 115 10.24 5.84 18.29
C VAL A 115 9.11 6.34 19.21
N ASP A 116 9.45 6.83 20.40
CA ASP A 116 8.47 7.40 21.33
C ASP A 116 7.80 8.67 20.80
N SER A 117 8.48 9.45 19.95
CA SER A 117 7.93 10.64 19.32
C SER A 117 6.86 10.28 18.30
N PHE A 118 7.10 9.23 17.49
CA PHE A 118 6.08 8.67 16.61
C PHE A 118 4.89 8.13 17.41
N ALA A 119 5.18 7.37 18.47
CA ALA A 119 4.16 6.78 19.33
C ALA A 119 3.21 7.85 19.90
N MET A 120 3.77 8.95 20.42
CA MET A 120 2.98 10.01 21.03
C MET A 120 2.25 10.87 19.98
N ALA A 121 2.87 11.16 18.84
CA ALA A 121 2.20 11.87 17.75
C ALA A 121 0.98 11.07 17.25
N PHE A 122 1.18 9.78 16.98
CA PHE A 122 0.13 8.83 16.61
C PHE A 122 -0.99 8.71 17.65
N ALA A 123 -0.62 8.49 18.91
CA ALA A 123 -1.58 8.18 19.96
C ALA A 123 -2.45 9.39 20.36
N THR A 124 -1.95 10.61 20.13
CA THR A 124 -2.64 11.86 20.48
C THR A 124 -3.28 12.57 19.28
N ALA A 125 -3.13 12.03 18.07
CA ALA A 125 -3.71 12.61 16.89
C ALA A 125 -5.25 12.62 16.93
N GLY A 126 -5.86 13.68 16.40
CA GLY A 126 -7.30 13.94 16.51
C GLY A 126 -8.18 13.20 15.50
N TYR A 127 -7.60 12.46 14.56
CA TYR A 127 -8.36 11.69 13.58
C TYR A 127 -8.75 10.31 14.10
N THR A 128 -9.86 9.79 13.57
CA THR A 128 -10.35 8.44 13.86
C THR A 128 -9.35 7.40 13.34
N LEU A 129 -9.18 6.32 14.09
CA LEU A 129 -8.43 5.14 13.66
C LEU A 129 -9.34 3.94 13.73
N TRP A 130 -9.04 2.93 12.94
CA TRP A 130 -9.71 1.64 13.00
C TRP A 130 -8.78 0.55 13.57
N HIS A 131 -9.38 -0.59 13.91
CA HIS A 131 -8.70 -1.87 14.04
C HIS A 131 -7.36 -1.86 14.83
N ALA A 132 -6.27 -2.30 14.19
CA ALA A 132 -4.97 -2.48 14.82
C ALA A 132 -4.45 -1.15 15.35
N ASN A 133 -4.65 -0.09 14.59
CA ASN A 133 -4.23 1.26 14.94
C ASN A 133 -4.98 1.81 16.15
N GLN A 134 -6.29 1.64 16.20
CA GLN A 134 -7.07 2.10 17.36
C GLN A 134 -6.69 1.33 18.63
N SER A 135 -6.39 0.03 18.50
CA SER A 135 -5.90 -0.80 19.61
C SER A 135 -4.50 -0.38 20.06
N ALA A 136 -3.59 -0.10 19.12
CA ALA A 136 -2.24 0.39 19.41
C ALA A 136 -2.27 1.76 20.08
N ARG A 137 -3.12 2.70 19.60
CA ARG A 137 -3.35 4.00 20.22
C ARG A 137 -3.79 3.83 21.67
N TYR A 138 -4.79 2.99 21.91
CA TYR A 138 -5.27 2.72 23.26
C TYR A 138 -4.13 2.21 24.16
N ASN A 139 -3.37 1.22 23.69
CA ASN A 139 -2.25 0.64 24.42
C ASN A 139 -1.18 1.68 24.80
N ILE A 140 -0.80 2.56 23.86
CA ILE A 140 0.16 3.64 24.12
C ILE A 140 -0.36 4.59 25.19
N LEU A 141 -1.63 4.98 25.10
CA LEU A 141 -2.26 5.85 26.10
C LEU A 141 -2.40 5.19 27.48
N GLN A 142 -2.32 3.85 27.57
CA GLN A 142 -2.26 3.10 28.82
C GLN A 142 -0.83 2.76 29.27
N GLY A 143 0.20 3.26 28.57
CA GLY A 143 1.61 3.11 28.93
C GLY A 143 2.29 1.87 28.34
N ILE A 144 1.62 1.11 27.48
CA ILE A 144 2.26 0.04 26.70
C ILE A 144 2.85 0.71 25.45
N MET A 145 4.15 1.01 25.49
CA MET A 145 4.86 1.68 24.39
C MET A 145 5.21 0.73 23.24
N PRO A 146 5.47 1.23 22.01
CA PRO A 146 5.98 0.40 20.93
C PRO A 146 7.34 -0.24 21.28
N PRO A 147 7.65 -1.41 20.71
CA PRO A 147 6.84 -2.18 19.75
C PRO A 147 5.72 -3.00 20.41
N ALA A 148 5.65 -3.05 21.74
CA ALA A 148 4.70 -3.89 22.47
C ALA A 148 3.23 -3.48 22.24
N SER A 149 2.96 -2.21 21.96
CA SER A 149 1.62 -1.68 21.69
C SER A 149 0.91 -2.34 20.49
N GLY A 150 1.66 -2.72 19.46
CA GLY A 150 1.16 -3.40 18.26
C GLY A 150 1.37 -4.91 18.25
N HIS A 151 2.02 -5.47 19.27
CA HIS A 151 2.34 -6.90 19.31
C HIS A 151 1.07 -7.73 19.52
N TRP A 152 0.95 -8.89 18.84
CA TRP A 152 -0.25 -9.76 18.86
C TRP A 152 -0.71 -10.21 20.25
N LEU A 153 0.19 -10.24 21.24
CA LEU A 153 -0.16 -10.51 22.63
C LEU A 153 -0.95 -9.38 23.30
N ASN A 154 -0.79 -8.15 22.84
CA ASN A 154 -1.40 -6.94 23.40
C ASN A 154 -2.40 -6.28 22.44
N ASN A 155 -2.39 -6.67 21.16
CA ASN A 155 -3.27 -6.15 20.13
C ASN A 155 -4.00 -7.31 19.44
N PRO A 156 -5.31 -7.51 19.68
CA PRO A 156 -6.08 -8.60 19.08
C PRO A 156 -6.32 -8.43 17.57
N HIS A 157 -5.99 -7.26 17.02
CA HIS A 157 -6.09 -6.88 15.61
C HIS A 157 -4.72 -6.85 14.92
N ALA A 158 -3.67 -7.42 15.51
CA ALA A 158 -2.29 -7.28 15.01
C ALA A 158 -2.06 -7.86 13.60
N ASP A 159 -2.99 -8.65 13.07
CA ASP A 159 -3.00 -9.21 11.72
C ASP A 159 -3.83 -8.43 10.71
N ASP A 160 -4.52 -7.36 11.16
CA ASP A 160 -5.20 -6.44 10.25
C ASP A 160 -4.18 -5.67 9.39
N LEU A 161 -4.66 -5.13 8.27
CA LEU A 161 -3.79 -4.64 7.19
C LEU A 161 -3.26 -3.23 7.40
N ASP A 162 -3.60 -2.57 8.51
CA ASP A 162 -3.38 -1.14 8.80
C ASP A 162 -1.97 -0.67 8.38
N TYR A 163 -0.92 -1.25 8.96
CA TYR A 163 0.45 -0.83 8.65
C TYR A 163 0.87 -1.09 7.20
N GLN A 164 0.28 -2.08 6.51
CA GLN A 164 0.64 -2.38 5.12
C GLN A 164 0.15 -1.31 4.15
N ILE A 165 -0.93 -0.61 4.49
CA ILE A 165 -1.51 0.48 3.68
C ILE A 165 -1.08 1.88 4.15
N GLU A 166 -0.33 1.95 5.25
CA GLU A 166 0.21 3.15 5.91
C GLU A 166 1.74 3.11 6.00
N ALA A 167 2.38 2.47 5.03
CA ALA A 167 3.83 2.45 4.91
C ALA A 167 4.30 3.27 3.69
N ASP A 168 3.39 4.03 3.06
CA ASP A 168 3.69 4.76 1.85
C ASP A 168 4.71 5.87 2.12
N TYR A 169 4.66 6.52 3.29
CA TYR A 169 5.66 7.52 3.72
C TYR A 169 7.10 7.01 3.67
N VAL A 170 7.33 5.71 3.95
CA VAL A 170 8.67 5.09 3.90
C VAL A 170 9.18 5.07 2.46
N ARG A 171 8.29 4.90 1.49
CA ARG A 171 8.62 4.77 0.08
C ARG A 171 8.66 6.12 -0.63
N THR A 172 7.72 7.01 -0.33
CA THR A 172 7.61 8.32 -0.99
C THR A 172 8.57 9.32 -0.36
N ASP A 173 8.60 9.40 0.96
CA ASP A 173 9.16 10.57 1.63
C ASP A 173 10.55 10.36 2.18
N VAL A 174 10.89 9.16 2.69
CA VAL A 174 12.27 8.87 3.11
C VAL A 174 13.26 8.99 1.93
N ALA A 175 12.83 8.60 0.73
CA ALA A 175 13.60 8.76 -0.49
C ALA A 175 13.80 10.22 -0.90
N GLY A 176 12.80 11.07 -0.73
CA GLY A 176 12.90 12.52 -0.99
C GLY A 176 13.67 13.28 0.10
N TYR A 177 13.49 12.88 1.36
CA TYR A 177 14.07 13.54 2.52
C TYR A 177 15.58 13.38 2.60
N ALA A 178 16.09 12.17 2.32
CA ALA A 178 17.53 11.86 2.38
C ALA A 178 18.38 12.76 1.46
N GLU A 179 17.77 13.37 0.45
CA GLU A 179 18.46 14.18 -0.55
C GLU A 179 18.06 15.68 -0.53
N TYR A 180 16.82 16.03 -0.16
CA TYR A 180 16.28 17.39 -0.33
C TYR A 180 15.63 18.04 0.90
N GLY A 181 15.31 17.28 1.95
CA GLY A 181 14.51 17.77 3.10
C GLY A 181 13.05 18.10 2.73
N PHE A 182 12.14 18.12 3.71
CA PHE A 182 10.70 18.34 3.48
C PHE A 182 10.32 19.78 3.07
N ARG A 183 11.21 20.76 3.24
CA ARG A 183 10.88 22.18 3.04
C ARG A 183 10.58 22.59 1.59
N ASP A 184 10.89 21.72 0.64
CA ASP A 184 10.66 21.91 -0.80
C ASP A 184 9.40 21.17 -1.32
N PHE A 185 8.64 20.49 -0.45
CA PHE A 185 7.46 19.69 -0.80
C PHE A 185 6.14 20.42 -0.58
#